data_AF-A0A920WQS3-F1
#
_entry.id   AF-A0A920WQS3-F1
#
_cell.length_a   1.000
_cell.length_b   1.000
_cell.length_c   1.000
_cell.angle_alpha   90.00
_cell.angle_beta   90.00
_cell.angle_gamma   90.00
#
_symmetry.space_group_name_H-M   'P 1'
#
loop_
_entity.id
_entity.type
_entity.pdbx_description
1 polymer ?
#
loop_
_entity_poly.entity_id
_entity_poly.type
_entity_poly.pdbx_seq_one_letter_code
_entity_poly.pdbx_strand_id
1 'polypeptide(L)'
;MRLHAAIIPVLLTVLLVGCRSRPGGVDYNQWKEALKTRRATAVRHVTAIPGFEVGLLRTAAREEGSWVSLGFDGEGRLLIGREGPGILRLTLPKWRVWPHPC
;
A
#
# COMPACT_ATOMS: atom_id res chain seq x y z
N MET A 1 37.86 -28.77 6.67
CA MET A 1 37.62 -27.34 6.96
C MET A 1 37.24 -26.52 5.71
N ARG A 2 36.36 -27.01 4.82
CA ARG A 2 35.93 -26.26 3.62
C ARG A 2 34.41 -26.27 3.36
N LEU A 3 33.63 -27.00 4.17
CA LEU A 3 32.17 -27.08 3.99
C LEU A 3 31.42 -25.86 4.56
N HIS A 4 31.94 -25.21 5.60
CA HIS A 4 31.26 -24.09 6.26
C HIS A 4 31.33 -22.76 5.50
N ALA A 5 32.32 -22.58 4.63
CA ALA A 5 32.53 -21.33 3.91
C ALA A 5 31.50 -21.05 2.80
N ALA A 6 30.84 -22.11 2.28
CA ALA A 6 29.82 -21.97 1.23
C ALA A 6 28.39 -21.90 1.80
N ILE A 7 28.16 -22.38 3.02
CA ILE A 7 26.82 -22.40 3.64
C ILE A 7 26.39 -21.00 4.08
N ILE A 8 27.32 -20.21 4.63
CA ILE A 8 27.06 -18.85 5.12
C ILE A 8 26.56 -17.91 4.01
N PRO A 9 27.22 -17.79 2.83
CA PRO A 9 26.71 -16.92 1.77
C PRO A 9 25.37 -17.42 1.20
N VAL A 10 25.17 -18.74 1.08
CA VAL A 10 23.89 -19.30 0.60
C VAL A 10 22.74 -19.00 1.57
N LEU A 11 22.95 -19.14 2.88
CA LEU A 11 21.95 -18.81 3.89
C LEU A 11 21.62 -17.31 3.89
N LEU A 12 22.63 -16.46 3.69
CA LEU A 12 22.47 -15.01 3.60
C LEU A 12 21.67 -14.61 2.34
N THR A 13 21.90 -15.28 1.21
CA THR A 13 21.12 -15.07 -0.02
C THR A 13 19.67 -15.51 0.14
N VAL A 14 19.40 -16.63 0.83
CA VAL A 14 18.03 -17.08 1.11
C VAL A 14 17.29 -16.12 2.06
N LEU A 15 17.99 -15.55 3.05
CA LEU A 15 17.42 -14.53 3.94
C LEU A 15 17.14 -13.20 3.23
N LEU A 16 17.97 -12.81 2.26
CA LEU A 16 17.78 -11.60 1.44
C LEU A 16 16.71 -11.79 0.35
N VAL A 17 16.53 -13.00 -0.17
CA VAL A 17 15.47 -13.38 -1.14
C VAL A 17 14.14 -13.70 -0.45
N GLY A 18 14.08 -13.57 0.88
CA GLY A 18 12.85 -13.53 1.67
C GLY A 18 11.96 -12.31 1.39
N CYS A 19 11.84 -11.89 0.13
CA CYS A 19 10.62 -11.30 -0.38
C CYS A 19 9.50 -12.24 0.03
N ARG A 20 8.72 -11.86 1.04
CA ARG A 20 7.49 -12.56 1.42
C ARG A 20 6.60 -12.58 0.19
N SER A 21 6.69 -13.63 -0.62
CA SER A 21 5.67 -13.94 -1.62
C SER A 21 4.37 -14.02 -0.84
N ARG A 22 3.49 -13.03 -1.03
CA ARG A 22 2.14 -13.11 -0.48
C ARG A 22 1.55 -14.41 -1.06
N PRO A 23 1.05 -15.33 -0.22
CA PRO A 23 0.46 -16.57 -0.72
C PRO A 23 -0.63 -16.24 -1.74
N GLY A 24 -0.69 -17.02 -2.82
CA GLY A 24 -1.70 -16.84 -3.85
C GLY A 24 -3.10 -17.02 -3.26
N GLY A 25 -3.91 -15.96 -3.30
CA GLY A 25 -5.26 -15.92 -2.73
C GLY A 25 -5.59 -14.54 -2.13
N VAL A 26 -6.88 -14.25 -1.96
CA VAL A 26 -7.33 -13.07 -1.21
C VAL A 26 -7.36 -13.44 0.27
N ASP A 27 -6.43 -12.93 1.06
CA ASP A 27 -6.49 -13.08 2.51
C ASP A 27 -7.48 -12.06 3.09
N TYR A 28 -8.65 -12.56 3.49
CA TYR A 28 -9.72 -11.78 4.11
C TYR A 28 -9.25 -11.05 5.40
N ASN A 29 -8.25 -11.59 6.12
CA ASN A 29 -7.78 -11.03 7.38
C ASN A 29 -6.66 -9.99 7.22
N GLN A 30 -6.28 -9.57 6.00
CA GLN A 30 -5.19 -8.60 5.79
C GLN A 30 -5.40 -7.27 6.52
N TRP A 31 -6.65 -6.86 6.77
CA TRP A 31 -6.96 -5.66 7.56
C TRP A 31 -6.45 -5.74 9.01
N LYS A 32 -6.34 -6.95 9.59
CA LYS A 32 -5.81 -7.14 10.95
C LYS A 32 -4.31 -6.84 11.01
N GLU A 33 -3.56 -7.16 9.96
CA GLU A 33 -2.14 -6.81 9.86
C GLU A 33 -1.95 -5.31 9.69
N ALA A 34 -2.87 -4.62 9.00
CA ALA A 34 -2.85 -3.17 8.87
C ALA A 34 -2.94 -2.45 10.23
N LEU A 35 -3.65 -3.02 11.22
CA LEU A 35 -3.73 -2.46 12.58
C LEU A 35 -2.39 -2.44 13.32
N LYS A 36 -1.43 -3.28 12.90
CA LYS A 36 -0.09 -3.37 13.53
C LYS A 36 0.89 -2.31 12.99
N THR A 37 0.53 -1.62 11.91
CA THR A 37 1.35 -0.59 11.28
C THR A 37 0.69 0.78 11.37
N ARG A 38 1.49 1.84 11.43
CA ARG A 38 1.03 3.24 11.33
C ARG A 38 1.32 3.87 9.97
N ARG A 39 1.78 3.08 9.00
CA ARG A 39 2.18 3.54 7.66
C ARG A 39 1.58 2.63 6.60
N ALA A 40 1.15 3.23 5.50
CA ALA A 40 0.76 2.50 4.31
C ALA A 40 1.94 1.70 3.75
N THR A 41 1.65 0.66 2.97
CA THR A 41 2.67 -0.10 2.26
C THR A 41 3.53 0.85 1.41
N ALA A 42 4.86 0.73 1.53
CA ALA A 42 5.78 1.54 0.74
C ALA A 42 5.59 1.24 -0.76
N VAL A 43 5.63 2.28 -1.60
CA VAL A 43 5.45 2.18 -3.06
C VAL A 43 6.33 1.11 -3.69
N ARG A 44 7.61 1.03 -3.29
CA ARG A 44 8.58 0.03 -3.78
C ARG A 44 8.19 -1.44 -3.51
N HIS A 45 7.18 -1.69 -2.68
CA HIS A 45 6.64 -3.02 -2.38
C HIS A 45 5.29 -3.27 -3.08
N VAL A 46 4.85 -2.36 -3.94
CA VAL A 46 3.64 -2.50 -4.76
C VAL A 46 4.06 -2.75 -6.19
N THR A 47 3.63 -3.87 -6.76
CA THR A 47 3.86 -4.18 -8.18
C THR A 47 2.77 -3.53 -9.01
N ALA A 48 3.17 -2.59 -9.89
CA ALA A 48 2.30 -2.06 -10.92
C ALA A 48 2.40 -2.91 -12.19
N ILE A 49 1.32 -2.96 -12.98
CA ILE A 49 1.38 -3.50 -14.34
C ILE A 49 2.19 -2.55 -15.25
N PRO A 50 2.78 -3.02 -16.36
CA PRO A 50 3.53 -2.18 -17.27
C PRO A 50 2.74 -0.96 -17.75
N GLY A 51 3.38 0.22 -17.80
CA GLY A 51 2.75 1.48 -18.19
C GLY A 51 2.02 2.22 -17.07
N PHE A 52 2.02 1.69 -15.84
CA PHE A 52 1.41 2.32 -14.67
C PHE A 52 2.45 2.65 -13.59
N GLU A 53 2.21 3.74 -12.88
CA GLU A 53 3.01 4.16 -11.72
C GLU A 53 2.15 4.17 -10.46
N VAL A 54 2.78 3.89 -9.32
CA VAL A 54 2.15 3.93 -8.00
C VAL A 54 2.76 5.06 -7.19
N GLY A 55 1.90 5.92 -6.63
CA GLY A 55 2.32 6.99 -5.72
C GLY A 55 1.60 6.90 -4.38
N LEU A 56 2.31 7.15 -3.29
CA LEU A 56 1.67 7.27 -1.97
C LEU A 56 1.03 8.66 -1.82
N LEU A 57 -0.30 8.69 -1.75
CA LEU A 57 -1.07 9.92 -1.55
C LEU A 57 -1.13 10.30 -0.06
N ARG A 58 -1.62 9.38 0.77
CA ARG A 58 -1.83 9.57 2.21
C ARG A 58 -1.78 8.20 2.91
N THR A 59 -1.32 8.19 4.15
CA THR A 59 -1.56 7.09 5.09
C THR A 59 -2.79 7.44 5.92
N ALA A 60 -3.76 6.52 6.00
CA ALA A 60 -4.94 6.70 6.84
C ALA A 60 -4.54 6.89 8.31
N ALA A 61 -5.08 7.93 8.95
CA ALA A 61 -4.93 8.14 10.37
C ALA A 61 -5.83 7.17 11.15
N ARG A 62 -5.53 6.93 12.42
CA ARG A 62 -6.27 5.96 13.26
C ARG A 62 -7.74 6.33 13.38
N GLU A 63 -8.03 7.63 13.41
CA GLU A 63 -9.34 8.23 13.57
C GLU A 63 -10.15 8.17 12.28
N GLU A 64 -9.49 7.98 11.14
CA GLU A 64 -10.11 7.87 9.81
C GLU A 64 -10.68 6.46 9.55
N GLY A 65 -10.20 5.43 10.26
CA GLY A 65 -10.70 4.06 10.15
C GLY A 65 -10.47 3.43 8.76
N SER A 66 -11.21 2.35 8.48
CA SER A 66 -11.16 1.68 7.17
C SER A 66 -11.85 2.52 6.09
N TRP A 67 -11.24 2.59 4.90
CA TRP A 67 -11.81 3.23 3.71
C TRP A 67 -12.39 2.16 2.78
N VAL A 68 -13.64 2.33 2.36
CA VAL A 68 -14.38 1.32 1.58
C VAL A 68 -14.75 1.80 0.19
N SER A 69 -14.77 3.11 -0.04
CA SER A 69 -15.07 3.70 -1.34
C SER A 69 -14.35 5.03 -1.52
N LEU A 70 -14.11 5.39 -2.78
CA LEU A 70 -13.38 6.59 -3.20
C LEU A 70 -14.08 7.18 -4.42
N GLY A 71 -14.16 8.51 -4.49
CA GLY A 71 -14.66 9.24 -5.65
C GLY A 71 -14.13 10.66 -5.68
N PHE A 72 -14.12 11.29 -6.84
CA PHE A 72 -13.80 12.72 -6.96
C PHE A 72 -15.09 13.55 -6.95
N ASP A 73 -15.06 14.69 -6.28
CA ASP A 73 -16.12 15.70 -6.43
C ASP A 73 -15.84 16.62 -7.63
N GLY A 74 -16.78 17.52 -7.94
CA GLY A 74 -16.66 18.47 -9.05
C GLY A 74 -15.52 19.49 -8.92
N GLU A 75 -14.86 19.56 -7.77
CA GLU A 75 -13.68 20.40 -7.53
C GLU A 75 -12.36 19.59 -7.60
N GLY A 76 -12.43 18.29 -7.94
CA GLY A 76 -11.27 17.41 -8.02
C GLY A 76 -10.73 16.97 -6.65
N ARG A 77 -11.50 17.12 -5.57
CA ARG A 77 -11.14 16.62 -4.24
C ARG A 77 -11.57 15.17 -4.11
N LEU A 78 -10.86 14.41 -3.29
CA LEU A 78 -11.18 13.01 -3.05
C LEU A 78 -12.18 12.88 -1.89
N LEU A 79 -13.36 12.35 -2.18
CA LEU A 79 -14.35 11.90 -1.21
C LEU A 79 -14.05 10.44 -0.86
N ILE A 80 -13.98 10.15 0.44
CA ILE A 80 -13.61 8.84 0.95
C ILE A 80 -14.72 8.32 1.86
N GLY A 81 -15.40 7.27 1.43
CA GLY A 81 -16.37 6.55 2.24
C GLY A 81 -15.64 5.70 3.29
N ARG A 82 -16.03 5.87 4.54
CA ARG A 82 -15.52 5.09 5.65
C ARG A 82 -16.42 3.88 5.88
N GLU A 83 -15.86 2.80 6.41
CA GLU A 83 -16.66 1.69 6.93
C GLU A 83 -17.52 2.14 8.13
N GLY A 84 -16.98 3.03 8.95
CA GLY A 84 -17.69 3.71 10.04
C GLY A 84 -18.46 4.95 9.56
N PRO A 85 -19.04 5.73 10.49
CA PRO A 85 -19.85 6.89 10.12
C PRO A 85 -19.03 8.02 9.47
N GLY A 86 -19.66 8.69 8.52
CA GLY A 86 -19.17 9.91 7.87
C GLY A 86 -18.34 9.68 6.61
N ILE A 87 -18.08 10.77 5.90
CA ILE A 87 -17.30 10.81 4.66
C ILE A 87 -16.13 11.76 4.89
N LEU A 88 -14.91 11.34 4.53
CA LEU A 88 -13.73 12.21 4.57
C LEU A 88 -13.59 12.95 3.24
N ARG A 89 -12.98 14.13 3.29
CA ARG A 89 -12.66 14.93 2.11
C ARG A 89 -11.19 15.31 2.12
N LEU A 90 -10.45 14.85 1.13
CA LEU A 90 -9.02 15.14 0.96
C LEU A 90 -8.80 16.05 -0.25
N THR A 91 -8.14 17.19 -0.04
CA THR A 91 -7.67 18.05 -1.13
C THR A 91 -6.27 17.63 -1.53
N LEU A 92 -6.09 17.22 -2.78
CA LEU A 92 -4.78 16.82 -3.31
C LEU A 92 -3.98 18.07 -3.73
N PRO A 93 -2.65 18.06 -3.59
CA PRO A 93 -1.81 19.15 -4.11
C PRO A 93 -1.90 19.23 -5.64
N LYS A 94 -1.83 20.46 -6.19
CA LYS A 94 -2.04 20.76 -7.63
C LYS A 94 -1.18 19.94 -8.61
N TRP A 95 -0.01 19.46 -8.22
CA TRP A 95 0.85 18.65 -9.10
C TRP A 95 0.42 17.18 -9.18
N ARG A 96 -0.57 16.78 -8.39
CA ARG A 96 -1.00 15.39 -8.17
C ARG A 96 -2.44 15.13 -8.60
N VAL A 97 -3.13 16.16 -9.09
CA VAL A 97 -4.39 16.00 -9.83
C VAL A 97 -4.01 15.52 -11.22
N TRP A 98 -4.40 14.29 -11.56
CA TRP A 98 -4.22 13.75 -12.91
C TRP A 98 -5.00 14.63 -13.90
N PRO A 99 -4.50 14.93 -15.12
CA PRO A 99 -5.03 16.01 -15.95
C PRO A 99 -6.48 15.84 -16.43
N HIS A 100 -7.14 14.70 -16.17
CA HIS A 100 -8.47 14.42 -16.67
C HIS A 100 -9.30 13.68 -15.61
N PRO A 101 -10.10 14.38 -14.78
CA PRO A 101 -11.30 13.79 -14.22
C PRO A 101 -12.27 13.52 -15.39
N CYS A 102 -12.91 12.35 -15.36
CA CYS A 102 -13.84 11.86 -16.40
C CYS A 102 -14.90 12.89 -16.82
#